data_AF-A0A7S2L667-F1
#
_entry.id   AF-A0A7S2L667-F1
#
_cell.length_a   1.000
_cell.length_b   1.000
_cell.length_c   1.000
_cell.angle_alpha   90.00
_cell.angle_beta   90.00
_cell.angle_gamma   90.00
#
_symmetry.space_group_name_H-M   'P 1'
#
loop_
_entity.id
_entity.type
_entity.pdbx_description
1 polymer ?
#
loop_
_entity_poly.entity_id
_entity_poly.type
_entity_poly.pdbx_seq_one_letter_code
_entity_poly.pdbx_strand_id
1 'polypeptide(L)'
;LKPVRFQGGRAARWLIRPAAARGETRPSVYAWNWLDGLLVGGMGTTTRRQSALWGVLLLVTSRSGSCAESGVEVLCSETGSDCLATRCCKDPSVNKCYEKDATTAVCKASCTAGIDLNDDAGARTPWTCDVLKLTQGPWRPGLFATHFWDCNGAGCDATTLSPFVKSRYIYAAQYAPRNPRDHGGPKYGEHLWLTGAASDTLAAAMGADAVCCGSDEDSGGCGRCLLVRNPSAVNKDWKAVIMKKSRCPPESRGCEAGQVHMDIAVPGYDSLAESTANVCGSGLRDDTFLTRNQSSVCGQWWEAKGKSTAGSCSCDLLPNATAEQRILRRGCELFTAWGWTTGTPKLEYYPVKCPRAFSKLVSHAFSSSGVAPVKGPNLIGILVVACVALVICSIVGVINWCLHIKRNRKIEEAARMKRLKSKRNKWKNNKHLSGSSSDSGATDVQSVPSTDSDTD
;
A
#
# COMPACT_ATOMS: atom_id res chain seq x y z
N LEU A 1 -42.52 38.27 -32.24
CA LEU A 1 -42.73 39.73 -32.40
C LEU A 1 -41.66 40.49 -31.61
N LYS A 2 -41.59 41.83 -31.70
CA LYS A 2 -40.41 42.64 -31.34
C LYS A 2 -40.06 42.63 -29.83
N PRO A 3 -38.77 42.82 -29.47
CA PRO A 3 -38.30 42.82 -28.07
C PRO A 3 -38.55 44.16 -27.35
N VAL A 4 -38.53 44.12 -26.01
CA VAL A 4 -38.53 45.31 -25.15
C VAL A 4 -37.10 45.61 -24.67
N ARG A 5 -36.75 46.89 -24.61
CA ARG A 5 -35.42 47.41 -24.23
C ARG A 5 -35.56 48.19 -22.93
N PHE A 6 -34.76 47.89 -21.92
CA PHE A 6 -34.59 48.75 -20.74
C PHE A 6 -33.18 49.34 -20.69
N GLN A 7 -33.06 50.54 -20.08
CA GLN A 7 -31.84 51.33 -20.05
C GLN A 7 -30.98 51.03 -18.80
N GLY A 8 -29.70 51.41 -18.84
CA GLY A 8 -28.72 51.09 -17.80
C GLY A 8 -28.85 51.93 -16.53
N GLY A 9 -28.21 51.48 -15.44
CA GLY A 9 -28.33 52.11 -14.12
C GLY A 9 -27.15 51.87 -13.17
N ARG A 10 -26.05 52.60 -13.39
CA ARG A 10 -24.93 52.89 -12.45
C ARG A 10 -24.11 51.72 -11.90
N ALA A 11 -22.78 51.81 -12.04
CA ALA A 11 -21.82 50.96 -11.33
C ALA A 11 -21.68 51.39 -9.86
N ALA A 12 -21.66 50.43 -8.92
CA ALA A 12 -21.41 50.66 -7.50
C ALA A 12 -19.94 50.33 -7.15
N ARG A 13 -19.10 51.38 -7.08
CA ARG A 13 -17.66 51.26 -6.77
C ARG A 13 -17.43 51.22 -5.24
N TRP A 14 -17.53 50.04 -4.64
CA TRP A 14 -17.25 49.88 -3.20
C TRP A 14 -15.75 49.84 -2.91
N LEU A 15 -15.27 50.86 -2.20
CA LEU A 15 -13.90 50.98 -1.71
C LEU A 15 -13.75 50.22 -0.38
N ILE A 16 -13.00 49.12 -0.38
CA ILE A 16 -12.51 48.52 0.87
C ILE A 16 -11.22 49.23 1.27
N ARG A 17 -11.25 49.95 2.40
CA ARG A 17 -10.04 50.47 3.06
C ARG A 17 -9.40 49.36 3.91
N PRO A 18 -8.06 49.25 3.95
CA PRO A 18 -7.38 48.33 4.86
C PRO A 18 -7.52 48.81 6.32
N ALA A 19 -7.80 47.89 7.24
CA ALA A 19 -7.67 48.13 8.67
C ALA A 19 -6.20 47.94 9.08
N ALA A 20 -5.63 48.92 9.79
CA ALA A 20 -4.23 48.90 10.19
C ALA A 20 -4.00 48.03 11.43
N ALA A 21 -2.78 47.47 11.54
CA ALA A 21 -2.37 46.68 12.70
C ALA A 21 -2.31 47.52 13.99
N ARG A 22 -2.57 46.86 15.11
CA ARG A 22 -2.02 47.23 16.43
C ARG A 22 -1.45 45.96 17.05
N GLY A 23 -0.16 45.98 17.37
CA GLY A 23 0.47 44.96 18.18
C GLY A 23 0.56 45.43 19.62
N GLU A 24 0.43 44.51 20.57
CA GLU A 24 0.68 44.77 21.99
C GLU A 24 1.57 43.66 22.54
N THR A 25 2.53 44.04 23.37
CA THR A 25 3.65 43.18 23.77
C THR A 25 3.52 42.68 25.20
N ARG A 26 3.72 41.37 25.38
CA ARG A 26 4.43 40.69 26.50
C ARG A 26 4.35 41.34 27.92
N PRO A 27 4.08 40.50 28.93
CA PRO A 27 5.24 39.89 29.59
C PRO A 27 5.11 38.37 29.81
N SER A 28 6.28 37.72 29.92
CA SER A 28 6.43 36.36 30.43
C SER A 28 6.80 36.40 31.91
N VAL A 29 6.24 35.52 32.74
CA VAL A 29 6.68 35.33 34.13
C VAL A 29 6.91 33.83 34.40
N TYR A 30 8.12 33.49 34.85
CA TYR A 30 8.43 32.21 35.48
C TYR A 30 8.18 32.31 37.00
N ALA A 31 7.28 31.49 37.54
CA ALA A 31 7.22 31.16 38.97
C ALA A 31 6.53 29.79 39.10
N TRP A 32 7.27 28.73 39.47
CA TRP A 32 7.54 28.32 40.87
C TRP A 32 6.31 27.79 41.59
N ASN A 33 6.25 26.46 41.77
CA ASN A 33 5.45 25.84 42.83
C ASN A 33 6.24 24.67 43.46
N TRP A 34 6.87 25.01 44.59
CA TRP A 34 7.04 24.22 45.81
C TRP A 34 6.84 22.69 45.78
N LEU A 35 7.88 21.98 46.23
CA LEU A 35 7.74 20.83 47.14
C LEU A 35 9.07 20.60 47.89
N ASP A 36 9.08 20.85 49.20
CA ASP A 36 10.20 20.51 50.10
C ASP A 36 10.14 19.04 50.54
N GLY A 37 11.29 18.40 50.82
CA GLY A 37 11.34 16.94 51.04
C GLY A 37 12.63 16.32 51.60
N LEU A 38 13.31 17.01 52.51
CA LEU A 38 14.35 16.56 53.48
C LEU A 38 15.12 15.20 53.30
N LEU A 39 16.46 15.32 53.39
CA LEU A 39 17.45 14.32 53.91
C LEU A 39 17.67 13.04 53.03
N VAL A 40 18.83 12.36 53.01
CA VAL A 40 19.93 12.15 53.98
C VAL A 40 21.32 12.02 53.28
N GLY A 41 22.38 12.59 53.87
CA GLY A 41 23.68 11.92 54.03
C GLY A 41 24.82 12.06 53.00
N GLY A 42 26.02 12.43 53.50
CA GLY A 42 27.28 11.82 53.04
C GLY A 42 28.27 12.64 52.19
N MET A 43 29.11 13.47 52.83
CA MET A 43 30.44 13.82 52.29
C MET A 43 31.52 12.99 53.00
N GLY A 44 32.51 12.44 52.26
CA GLY A 44 33.43 11.42 52.83
C GLY A 44 34.70 11.06 52.03
N THR A 45 35.35 12.05 51.43
CA THR A 45 36.81 12.10 51.13
C THR A 45 37.58 10.84 50.65
N THR A 46 38.00 10.88 49.38
CA THR A 46 39.35 10.54 48.86
C THR A 46 39.96 9.14 49.03
N THR A 47 40.20 8.43 47.90
CA THR A 47 41.55 7.84 47.63
C THR A 47 41.87 7.61 46.14
N ARG A 48 42.72 8.49 45.60
CA ARG A 48 43.80 8.26 44.61
C ARG A 48 43.86 6.91 43.84
N ARG A 49 43.56 6.94 42.53
CA ARG A 49 44.49 6.51 41.43
C ARG A 49 43.97 6.90 40.03
N GLN A 50 44.87 6.98 39.06
CA GLN A 50 44.60 7.34 37.66
C GLN A 50 44.17 6.11 36.84
N SER A 51 43.21 6.25 35.91
CA SER A 51 43.18 5.56 34.60
C SER A 51 41.91 5.88 33.78
N ALA A 52 41.99 5.57 32.47
CA ALA A 52 40.88 5.30 31.53
C ALA A 52 39.90 6.44 31.17
N LEU A 53 40.23 7.10 30.04
CA LEU A 53 39.36 7.30 28.86
C LEU A 53 37.99 7.99 29.00
N TRP A 54 37.86 9.08 28.23
CA TRP A 54 36.58 9.69 27.85
C TRP A 54 35.70 8.69 27.08
N GLY A 55 34.40 8.66 27.38
CA GLY A 55 33.48 7.72 26.72
C GLY A 55 32.01 7.83 27.12
N VAL A 56 31.51 9.03 27.47
CA VAL A 56 30.08 9.22 27.80
C VAL A 56 29.26 9.15 26.51
N LEU A 57 28.89 7.93 26.11
CA LEU A 57 27.91 7.67 25.06
C LEU A 57 26.53 8.10 25.56
N LEU A 58 26.19 9.37 25.35
CA LEU A 58 24.81 9.85 25.46
C LEU A 58 23.97 9.14 24.38
N LEU A 59 23.37 8.01 24.76
CA LEU A 59 22.33 7.35 23.98
C LEU A 59 21.10 8.25 23.95
N VAL A 60 21.11 9.20 23.01
CA VAL A 60 19.90 9.90 22.56
C VAL A 60 18.98 8.84 21.97
N THR A 61 18.08 8.32 22.80
CA THR A 61 17.01 7.40 22.41
C THR A 61 16.01 8.15 21.56
N SER A 62 16.37 8.35 20.28
CA SER A 62 15.50 8.94 19.28
C SER A 62 14.15 8.24 19.32
N ARG A 63 13.11 8.98 19.73
CA ARG A 63 11.72 8.52 19.73
C ARG A 63 11.29 8.31 18.28
N SER A 64 11.69 7.16 17.75
CA SER A 64 11.26 6.65 16.45
C SER A 64 9.76 6.42 16.53
N GLY A 65 8.98 7.43 16.08
CA GLY A 65 7.54 7.37 15.97
C GLY A 65 7.14 6.28 14.98
N SER A 66 7.04 5.06 15.47
CA SER A 66 6.62 3.91 14.67
C SER A 66 5.22 4.18 14.13
N CYS A 67 5.00 3.91 12.84
CA CYS A 67 3.70 4.04 12.17
C CYS A 67 2.69 2.95 12.62
N ALA A 68 2.72 2.58 13.89
CA ALA A 68 1.93 1.51 14.49
C ALA A 68 0.65 2.09 15.11
N GLU A 69 -0.47 1.80 14.45
CA GLU A 69 -1.77 1.60 15.07
C GLU A 69 -2.32 2.71 15.99
N SER A 70 -2.52 3.91 15.43
CA SER A 70 -3.78 4.60 15.76
C SER A 70 -4.92 3.82 15.11
N GLY A 71 -5.50 2.88 15.84
CA GLY A 71 -6.72 2.22 15.43
C GLY A 71 -7.87 3.22 15.35
N VAL A 72 -8.65 3.17 14.26
CA VAL A 72 -10.09 3.39 14.41
C VAL A 72 -10.61 2.11 15.04
N GLU A 73 -11.08 2.17 16.28
CA GLU A 73 -11.94 1.09 16.77
C GLU A 73 -13.24 1.14 15.99
N VAL A 74 -13.49 0.09 15.20
CA VAL A 74 -14.87 -0.26 14.88
C VAL A 74 -15.44 -0.86 16.17
N LEU A 75 -16.00 0.01 17.01
CA LEU A 75 -16.64 -0.38 18.27
C LEU A 75 -17.79 -1.34 17.95
N CYS A 76 -17.53 -2.63 18.08
CA CYS A 76 -18.54 -3.67 17.96
C CYS A 76 -19.47 -3.63 19.16
N SER A 77 -20.73 -4.01 18.92
CA SER A 77 -21.78 -3.94 19.94
C SER A 77 -21.55 -4.96 21.06
N GLU A 78 -21.98 -4.60 22.27
CA GLU A 78 -22.00 -5.52 23.40
C GLU A 78 -23.02 -6.64 23.19
N THR A 79 -22.88 -7.73 23.95
CA THR A 79 -23.90 -8.77 24.05
C THR A 79 -25.25 -8.13 24.45
N GLY A 80 -26.32 -8.49 23.75
CA GLY A 80 -27.67 -7.95 23.96
C GLY A 80 -27.93 -6.53 23.43
N SER A 81 -26.92 -5.84 22.89
CA SER A 81 -27.09 -4.49 22.30
C SER A 81 -27.47 -4.53 20.81
N ASP A 82 -28.07 -3.43 20.31
CA ASP A 82 -28.25 -3.23 18.88
C ASP A 82 -26.91 -3.24 18.14
N CYS A 83 -26.91 -3.94 17.01
CA CYS A 83 -25.76 -4.15 16.14
C CYS A 83 -26.08 -3.94 14.65
N LEU A 84 -27.25 -3.39 14.30
CA LEU A 84 -27.62 -3.13 12.90
C LEU A 84 -26.60 -2.21 12.20
N ALA A 85 -26.08 -1.22 12.92
CA ALA A 85 -25.10 -0.24 12.45
C ALA A 85 -23.65 -0.75 12.49
N THR A 86 -23.28 -1.59 13.46
CA THR A 86 -21.91 -2.12 13.64
C THR A 86 -21.67 -3.40 12.83
N ARG A 87 -22.70 -4.24 12.71
CA ARG A 87 -22.73 -5.59 12.12
C ARG A 87 -21.66 -6.52 12.70
N CYS A 88 -21.29 -6.27 13.95
CA CYS A 88 -20.35 -7.07 14.72
C CYS A 88 -20.61 -6.97 16.23
N CYS A 89 -20.28 -8.05 16.93
CA CYS A 89 -20.35 -8.17 18.38
C CYS A 89 -18.93 -8.24 18.95
N LYS A 90 -18.70 -7.77 20.19
CA LYS A 90 -17.36 -7.81 20.80
C LYS A 90 -16.78 -9.23 20.90
N ASP A 91 -17.63 -10.21 21.23
CA ASP A 91 -17.28 -11.63 21.28
C ASP A 91 -17.87 -12.41 20.09
N PRO A 92 -17.26 -12.37 18.88
CA PRO A 92 -17.78 -13.06 17.68
C PRO A 92 -17.64 -14.58 17.74
N SER A 93 -16.99 -15.12 18.77
CA SER A 93 -16.91 -16.54 19.10
C SER A 93 -18.16 -17.06 19.82
N VAL A 94 -18.86 -16.18 20.56
CA VAL A 94 -20.05 -16.51 21.37
C VAL A 94 -21.31 -15.95 20.72
N ASN A 95 -21.26 -14.69 20.27
CA ASN A 95 -22.39 -13.95 19.73
C ASN A 95 -22.30 -13.76 18.22
N LYS A 96 -23.46 -13.59 17.60
CA LYS A 96 -23.59 -13.11 16.22
C LYS A 96 -24.58 -11.96 16.21
N CYS A 97 -24.42 -11.04 15.27
CA CYS A 97 -25.41 -10.00 15.06
C CYS A 97 -26.57 -10.62 14.27
N TYR A 98 -27.70 -10.83 14.93
CA TYR A 98 -28.91 -11.41 14.34
C TYR A 98 -29.91 -10.31 14.03
N GLU A 99 -30.31 -10.17 12.77
CA GLU A 99 -31.38 -9.26 12.39
C GLU A 99 -32.72 -9.71 12.98
N LYS A 100 -33.50 -8.73 13.46
CA LYS A 100 -34.90 -8.89 13.83
C LYS A 100 -35.77 -8.41 12.67
N ASP A 101 -35.57 -7.14 12.30
CA ASP A 101 -36.23 -6.46 11.21
C ASP A 101 -35.28 -5.40 10.63
N ALA A 102 -35.70 -4.70 9.57
CA ALA A 102 -34.90 -3.69 8.88
C ALA A 102 -34.48 -2.47 9.75
N THR A 103 -34.95 -2.37 11.00
CA THR A 103 -34.63 -1.32 11.96
C THR A 103 -33.93 -1.81 13.23
N THR A 104 -33.83 -3.12 13.46
CA THR A 104 -33.27 -3.73 14.68
C THR A 104 -32.46 -4.98 14.38
N ALA A 105 -31.23 -5.09 14.89
CA ALA A 105 -30.49 -6.35 14.93
C ALA A 105 -29.73 -6.47 16.27
N VAL A 106 -29.64 -7.64 16.89
CA VAL A 106 -29.09 -7.78 18.25
C VAL A 106 -27.98 -8.82 18.32
N CYS A 107 -26.94 -8.53 19.11
CA CYS A 107 -25.89 -9.48 19.46
C CYS A 107 -26.41 -10.56 20.44
N LYS A 108 -26.96 -11.65 19.91
CA LYS A 108 -27.39 -12.86 20.65
C LYS A 108 -26.49 -14.05 20.28
N ALA A 109 -26.44 -15.09 21.12
CA ALA A 109 -25.70 -16.33 20.83
C ALA A 109 -26.42 -17.22 19.79
N SER A 110 -27.76 -17.22 19.85
CA SER A 110 -28.70 -17.90 18.95
C SER A 110 -29.91 -17.00 18.66
N CYS A 111 -30.68 -17.37 17.64
CA CYS A 111 -31.91 -16.69 17.24
C CYS A 111 -32.82 -17.71 16.55
N THR A 112 -34.13 -17.62 16.77
CA THR A 112 -35.15 -18.48 16.15
C THR A 112 -36.12 -17.59 15.39
N ALA A 113 -36.25 -17.79 14.07
CA ALA A 113 -37.07 -16.93 13.23
C ALA A 113 -38.56 -17.01 13.61
N GLY A 114 -39.27 -15.88 13.51
CA GLY A 114 -40.61 -15.71 14.08
C GLY A 114 -40.62 -14.89 15.38
N ILE A 115 -41.71 -14.94 16.13
CA ILE A 115 -41.90 -14.10 17.32
C ILE A 115 -41.14 -14.71 18.52
N ASP A 116 -40.14 -13.99 19.03
CA ASP A 116 -39.44 -14.34 20.27
C ASP A 116 -40.30 -13.92 21.48
N LEU A 117 -40.80 -14.89 22.25
CA LEU A 117 -41.62 -14.63 23.45
C LEU A 117 -40.80 -14.04 24.62
N ASN A 118 -39.47 -14.08 24.55
CA ASN A 118 -38.60 -13.46 25.55
C ASN A 118 -38.46 -11.95 25.36
N ASP A 119 -38.84 -11.41 24.20
CA ASP A 119 -38.92 -9.97 24.00
C ASP A 119 -40.11 -9.37 24.77
N ASP A 120 -39.98 -8.11 25.18
CA ASP A 120 -41.03 -7.35 25.88
C ASP A 120 -42.36 -7.35 25.12
N ALA A 121 -43.49 -7.32 25.85
CA ALA A 121 -44.82 -7.50 25.25
C ALA A 121 -45.15 -6.53 24.09
N GLY A 122 -44.64 -5.30 24.14
CA GLY A 122 -44.79 -4.31 23.05
C GLY A 122 -43.78 -4.44 21.90
N ALA A 123 -42.76 -5.28 22.05
CA ALA A 123 -41.67 -5.48 21.09
C ALA A 123 -41.72 -6.84 20.37
N ARG A 124 -42.78 -7.65 20.56
CA ARG A 124 -42.93 -9.02 20.00
C ARG A 124 -43.28 -9.04 18.51
N THR A 125 -42.45 -8.43 17.67
CA THR A 125 -42.46 -8.58 16.21
C THR A 125 -41.68 -9.83 15.76
N PRO A 126 -41.91 -10.36 14.55
CA PRO A 126 -41.15 -11.49 14.02
C PRO A 126 -39.68 -11.11 13.77
N TRP A 127 -38.75 -11.99 14.15
CA TRP A 127 -37.35 -11.93 13.78
C TRP A 127 -37.11 -12.63 12.42
N THR A 128 -36.31 -12.01 11.54
CA THR A 128 -35.72 -12.70 10.38
C THR A 128 -34.65 -13.71 10.82
N CYS A 129 -33.90 -13.37 11.88
CA CYS A 129 -32.70 -14.08 12.34
C CYS A 129 -31.59 -14.20 11.29
N ASP A 130 -31.58 -13.30 10.29
CA ASP A 130 -30.50 -13.26 9.32
C ASP A 130 -29.19 -12.80 9.98
N VAL A 131 -28.10 -13.52 9.69
CA VAL A 131 -26.84 -13.34 10.40
C VAL A 131 -25.99 -12.26 9.75
N LEU A 132 -26.04 -11.05 10.30
CA LEU A 132 -25.19 -9.94 9.91
C LEU A 132 -23.74 -10.24 10.34
N LYS A 133 -22.80 -10.24 9.37
CA LYS A 133 -21.39 -10.63 9.57
C LYS A 133 -20.44 -9.66 8.87
N LEU A 134 -19.27 -9.45 9.49
CA LEU A 134 -18.11 -8.79 8.87
C LEU A 134 -17.43 -9.57 7.72
N THR A 135 -18.05 -10.63 7.17
CA THR A 135 -17.57 -11.30 5.95
C THR A 135 -17.50 -10.35 4.75
N GLN A 136 -18.29 -9.28 4.80
CA GLN A 136 -18.00 -8.00 4.17
C GLN A 136 -18.25 -6.95 5.26
N GLY A 137 -17.47 -5.87 5.35
CA GLY A 137 -17.77 -4.83 6.34
C GLY A 137 -19.13 -4.18 6.08
N PRO A 138 -19.67 -3.40 7.03
CA PRO A 138 -21.00 -2.77 6.90
C PRO A 138 -20.96 -1.69 5.80
N TRP A 139 -21.12 -2.12 4.55
CA TRP A 139 -21.15 -1.27 3.37
C TRP A 139 -22.23 -0.20 3.55
N ARG A 140 -21.78 1.04 3.71
CA ARG A 140 -22.61 2.24 3.71
C ARG A 140 -22.76 2.67 2.25
N PRO A 141 -23.97 2.72 1.68
CA PRO A 141 -24.18 3.26 0.34
C PRO A 141 -24.05 4.78 0.36
N GLY A 142 -23.86 5.39 -0.81
CA GLY A 142 -24.00 6.84 -0.97
C GLY A 142 -22.75 7.65 -0.63
N LEU A 143 -21.56 7.06 -0.62
CA LEU A 143 -20.33 7.83 -0.80
C LEU A 143 -20.32 8.35 -2.24
N PHE A 144 -20.56 9.64 -2.43
CA PHE A 144 -20.32 10.27 -3.73
C PHE A 144 -18.82 10.28 -4.03
N ALA A 145 -18.45 10.13 -5.29
CA ALA A 145 -17.07 10.23 -5.70
C ALA A 145 -16.91 10.92 -7.05
N THR A 146 -15.79 11.62 -7.21
CA THR A 146 -15.29 12.23 -8.44
C THR A 146 -13.82 11.85 -8.62
N HIS A 147 -13.12 12.49 -9.56
CA HIS A 147 -11.69 12.34 -9.75
C HIS A 147 -11.02 13.67 -10.13
N PHE A 148 -9.79 13.85 -9.66
CA PHE A 148 -8.95 15.04 -9.94
C PHE A 148 -7.48 14.65 -10.14
N TRP A 149 -6.72 15.55 -10.78
CA TRP A 149 -5.26 15.56 -10.68
C TRP A 149 -4.71 16.95 -11.04
N ASP A 150 -4.80 17.87 -10.09
CA ASP A 150 -4.44 19.28 -10.28
C ASP A 150 -2.92 19.56 -10.15
N CYS A 151 -2.14 18.54 -9.79
CA CYS A 151 -0.71 18.58 -9.42
C CYS A 151 -0.35 19.50 -8.24
N ASN A 152 -1.32 20.09 -7.55
CA ASN A 152 -1.09 20.94 -6.37
C ASN A 152 -0.71 20.07 -5.16
N GLY A 153 -0.10 20.64 -4.13
CA GLY A 153 0.22 19.88 -2.92
C GLY A 153 -1.05 19.37 -2.23
N ALA A 154 -1.00 18.13 -1.75
CA ALA A 154 -2.13 17.53 -1.06
C ALA A 154 -2.30 18.21 0.31
N GLY A 155 -3.53 18.60 0.70
CA GLY A 155 -3.81 19.38 1.92
C GLY A 155 -3.11 18.87 3.18
N CYS A 156 -3.10 17.54 3.38
CA CYS A 156 -2.45 16.88 4.51
C CYS A 156 -0.91 16.97 4.53
N ASP A 157 -0.26 17.55 3.51
CA ASP A 157 1.18 17.79 3.46
C ASP A 157 1.56 19.25 3.77
N ALA A 158 0.58 20.16 3.91
CA ALA A 158 0.82 21.58 4.11
C ALA A 158 1.60 21.89 5.40
N THR A 159 1.24 21.20 6.49
CA THR A 159 1.94 21.26 7.79
C THR A 159 3.30 20.55 7.78
N THR A 160 3.49 19.62 6.85
CA THR A 160 4.71 18.81 6.73
C THR A 160 5.81 19.57 6.01
N LEU A 161 5.47 20.36 4.99
CA LEU A 161 6.41 21.18 4.21
C LEU A 161 6.98 22.33 5.06
N SER A 162 8.27 22.26 5.42
CA SER A 162 8.87 23.19 6.38
C SER A 162 10.31 23.57 6.03
N PRO A 163 10.62 24.86 5.75
CA PRO A 163 9.66 25.97 5.63
C PRO A 163 8.70 25.78 4.44
N PHE A 164 7.52 26.40 4.49
CA PHE A 164 6.55 26.31 3.40
C PHE A 164 7.06 27.01 2.13
N VAL A 165 7.46 26.23 1.13
CA VAL A 165 7.94 26.72 -0.18
C VAL A 165 6.95 26.31 -1.26
N LYS A 166 6.14 27.27 -1.74
CA LYS A 166 5.01 27.00 -2.66
C LYS A 166 5.40 26.21 -3.92
N SER A 167 6.62 26.37 -4.44
CA SER A 167 7.05 25.65 -5.63
C SER A 167 7.23 24.14 -5.40
N ARG A 168 7.53 23.72 -4.15
CA ARG A 168 7.69 22.32 -3.71
C ARG A 168 6.38 21.66 -3.24
N TYR A 169 5.33 22.45 -3.08
CA TYR A 169 4.01 21.98 -2.65
C TYR A 169 3.25 21.38 -3.86
N ILE A 170 3.58 20.13 -4.19
CA ILE A 170 3.14 19.38 -5.39
C ILE A 170 2.56 18.02 -4.95
N TYR A 171 1.56 17.49 -5.68
CA TYR A 171 0.99 16.16 -5.40
C TYR A 171 2.03 15.08 -5.71
N ALA A 172 2.45 14.31 -4.70
CA ALA A 172 3.51 13.33 -4.87
C ALA A 172 3.11 12.20 -5.83
N ALA A 173 3.93 11.90 -6.84
CA ALA A 173 3.59 10.92 -7.88
C ALA A 173 3.31 9.51 -7.31
N GLN A 174 3.90 9.19 -6.15
CA GLN A 174 3.68 7.94 -5.44
C GLN A 174 2.24 7.77 -4.91
N TYR A 175 1.46 8.85 -4.80
CA TYR A 175 0.07 8.88 -4.35
C TYR A 175 -0.96 8.49 -5.42
N ALA A 176 -0.56 8.49 -6.70
CA ALA A 176 -1.36 7.97 -7.81
C ALA A 176 -1.77 6.49 -7.57
N PRO A 177 -2.83 5.98 -8.21
CA PRO A 177 -3.37 4.64 -7.93
C PRO A 177 -2.31 3.52 -7.98
N ARG A 178 -2.25 2.68 -6.94
CA ARG A 178 -1.21 1.65 -6.78
C ARG A 178 -1.78 0.24 -6.73
N ASN A 179 -1.19 -0.70 -7.46
CA ASN A 179 -1.52 -2.12 -7.35
C ASN A 179 -0.93 -2.68 -6.03
N PRO A 180 -1.73 -3.20 -5.09
CA PRO A 180 -1.24 -3.72 -3.82
C PRO A 180 -0.24 -4.87 -3.97
N ARG A 181 -0.35 -5.62 -5.08
CA ARG A 181 0.54 -6.76 -5.38
C ARG A 181 2.00 -6.33 -5.56
N ASP A 182 2.24 -5.09 -6.02
CA ASP A 182 3.58 -4.50 -6.15
C ASP A 182 4.22 -4.17 -4.79
N HIS A 183 3.46 -4.23 -3.69
CA HIS A 183 3.82 -3.72 -2.36
C HIS A 183 3.63 -4.76 -1.23
N GLY A 184 3.65 -6.06 -1.57
CA GLY A 184 3.49 -7.17 -0.63
C GLY A 184 2.07 -7.74 -0.52
N GLY A 185 1.12 -7.25 -1.33
CA GLY A 185 -0.22 -7.79 -1.44
C GLY A 185 -1.32 -6.95 -0.77
N PRO A 186 -2.59 -7.22 -1.11
CA PRO A 186 -3.75 -6.53 -0.53
C PRO A 186 -4.08 -7.04 0.88
N LYS A 187 -4.62 -6.15 1.72
CA LYS A 187 -4.99 -6.46 3.12
C LYS A 187 -6.44 -6.93 3.29
N TYR A 188 -7.31 -6.54 2.36
CA TYR A 188 -8.78 -6.72 2.37
C TYR A 188 -9.33 -7.31 1.06
N GLY A 189 -8.44 -7.78 0.17
CA GLY A 189 -8.77 -8.20 -1.19
C GLY A 189 -8.93 -7.04 -2.19
N GLU A 190 -8.48 -5.84 -1.82
CA GLU A 190 -8.46 -4.67 -2.70
C GLU A 190 -7.56 -4.89 -3.93
N HIS A 191 -7.92 -4.26 -5.04
CA HIS A 191 -7.20 -4.35 -6.31
C HIS A 191 -6.36 -3.09 -6.58
N LEU A 192 -6.66 -2.00 -5.87
CA LEU A 192 -5.98 -0.72 -5.96
C LEU A 192 -5.96 0.01 -4.60
N TRP A 193 -4.89 0.73 -4.32
CA TRP A 193 -4.79 1.76 -3.29
C TRP A 193 -4.88 3.14 -3.94
N LEU A 194 -5.57 4.06 -3.28
CA LEU A 194 -5.91 5.40 -3.78
C LEU A 194 -5.67 6.44 -2.70
N THR A 195 -5.35 7.66 -3.12
CA THR A 195 -5.48 8.86 -2.27
C THR A 195 -6.65 9.71 -2.76
N GLY A 196 -7.13 10.64 -1.93
CA GLY A 196 -8.20 11.55 -2.33
C GLY A 196 -8.44 12.70 -1.36
N ALA A 197 -9.33 13.59 -1.77
CA ALA A 197 -9.84 14.70 -0.98
C ALA A 197 -11.23 14.35 -0.42
N ALA A 198 -11.38 14.37 0.90
CA ALA A 198 -12.66 14.10 1.55
C ALA A 198 -13.43 15.40 1.83
N SER A 199 -14.75 15.39 1.65
CA SER A 199 -15.62 16.48 2.14
C SER A 199 -15.54 16.61 3.66
N ASP A 200 -15.84 17.79 4.20
CA ASP A 200 -15.77 18.05 5.65
C ASP A 200 -16.63 17.07 6.47
N THR A 201 -17.81 16.70 5.96
CA THR A 201 -18.70 15.70 6.59
C THR A 201 -18.09 14.30 6.57
N LEU A 202 -17.35 13.91 5.53
CA LEU A 202 -16.63 12.64 5.49
C LEU A 202 -15.36 12.67 6.34
N ALA A 203 -14.62 13.78 6.35
CA ALA A 203 -13.42 13.98 7.16
C ALA A 203 -13.74 13.87 8.66
N ALA A 204 -14.79 14.56 9.12
CA ALA A 204 -15.31 14.44 10.49
C ALA A 204 -15.68 12.99 10.85
N ALA A 205 -16.31 12.26 9.92
CA ALA A 205 -16.65 10.83 10.10
C ALA A 205 -15.43 9.89 10.02
N MET A 206 -14.27 10.35 9.54
CA MET A 206 -12.98 9.65 9.58
C MET A 206 -12.19 9.94 10.87
N GLY A 207 -12.59 10.96 11.64
CA GLY A 207 -12.02 11.31 12.95
C GLY A 207 -10.73 12.11 12.87
N ALA A 208 -10.03 12.26 14.00
CA ALA A 208 -8.75 12.98 14.06
C ALA A 208 -7.67 12.33 13.17
N ASP A 209 -6.67 13.12 12.76
CA ASP A 209 -5.56 12.66 11.90
C ASP A 209 -4.86 11.39 12.42
N ALA A 210 -4.30 10.62 11.50
CA ALA A 210 -3.37 9.55 11.82
C ALA A 210 -1.98 10.14 12.11
N VAL A 211 -1.25 9.52 13.05
CA VAL A 211 0.11 9.92 13.46
C VAL A 211 1.13 9.92 12.30
N CYS A 212 0.78 9.35 11.15
CA CYS A 212 1.62 9.29 9.95
C CYS A 212 0.79 9.53 8.69
N CYS A 213 1.44 10.05 7.65
CA CYS A 213 0.86 10.56 6.39
C CYS A 213 0.37 12.02 6.42
N GLY A 214 0.74 12.79 7.47
CA GLY A 214 0.56 14.24 7.56
C GLY A 214 -0.75 14.68 8.20
N SER A 215 -1.00 15.99 8.26
CA SER A 215 -2.13 16.63 8.94
C SER A 215 -2.64 17.87 8.19
N ASP A 216 -3.89 18.28 8.44
CA ASP A 216 -4.41 19.59 8.06
C ASP A 216 -5.12 20.28 9.24
N GLU A 217 -5.13 21.61 9.24
CA GLU A 217 -5.75 22.43 10.31
C GLU A 217 -7.26 22.65 10.08
N ASP A 218 -7.78 22.27 8.91
CA ASP A 218 -9.14 22.58 8.46
C ASP A 218 -10.18 21.49 8.78
N SER A 219 -9.80 20.20 8.70
CA SER A 219 -10.79 19.11 8.53
C SER A 219 -10.43 17.78 9.22
N GLY A 220 -9.16 17.52 9.49
CA GLY A 220 -8.72 16.27 10.12
C GLY A 220 -8.86 15.04 9.21
N GLY A 221 -8.77 13.83 9.78
CA GLY A 221 -8.89 12.57 9.05
C GLY A 221 -7.72 12.23 8.11
N CYS A 222 -6.66 13.03 8.05
CA CYS A 222 -5.48 12.76 7.23
C CYS A 222 -4.86 11.40 7.57
N GLY A 223 -4.46 10.65 6.54
CA GLY A 223 -3.89 9.31 6.73
C GLY A 223 -4.86 8.25 7.23
N ARG A 224 -6.17 8.55 7.44
CA ARG A 224 -7.22 7.56 7.68
C ARG A 224 -7.66 6.93 6.37
N CYS A 225 -8.14 5.68 6.42
CA CYS A 225 -8.53 4.91 5.24
C CYS A 225 -9.98 4.41 5.26
N LEU A 226 -10.56 4.32 4.07
CA LEU A 226 -11.82 3.65 3.76
C LEU A 226 -11.55 2.46 2.85
N LEU A 227 -12.27 1.35 3.02
CA LEU A 227 -12.42 0.35 1.95
C LEU A 227 -13.69 0.70 1.17
N VAL A 228 -13.59 0.75 -0.16
CA VAL A 228 -14.71 1.07 -1.06
C VAL A 228 -14.92 -0.04 -2.10
N ARG A 229 -16.12 -0.11 -2.67
CA ARG A 229 -16.41 -0.78 -3.94
C ARG A 229 -17.32 0.10 -4.80
N ASN A 230 -17.32 -0.14 -6.11
CA ASN A 230 -18.20 0.53 -7.06
C ASN A 230 -19.17 -0.49 -7.68
N PRO A 231 -20.42 -0.63 -7.17
CA PRO A 231 -21.39 -1.60 -7.70
C PRO A 231 -21.76 -1.39 -9.17
N SER A 232 -21.57 -0.18 -9.72
CA SER A 232 -21.89 0.13 -11.12
C SER A 232 -20.71 -0.02 -12.09
N ALA A 233 -19.50 -0.28 -11.61
CA ALA A 233 -18.32 -0.43 -12.46
C ALA A 233 -18.34 -1.76 -13.25
N VAL A 234 -17.61 -1.80 -14.38
CA VAL A 234 -17.39 -3.04 -15.15
C VAL A 234 -16.75 -4.11 -14.27
N ASN A 235 -15.69 -3.75 -13.53
CA ASN A 235 -15.08 -4.61 -12.53
C ASN A 235 -15.67 -4.34 -11.12
N LYS A 236 -17.00 -4.44 -10.98
CA LYS A 236 -17.75 -4.19 -9.73
C LYS A 236 -17.25 -4.95 -8.49
N ASP A 237 -16.65 -6.13 -8.69
CA ASP A 237 -16.13 -6.98 -7.62
C ASP A 237 -14.76 -6.50 -7.10
N TRP A 238 -14.11 -5.54 -7.79
CA TRP A 238 -12.90 -4.89 -7.29
C TRP A 238 -13.24 -3.92 -6.15
N LYS A 239 -12.51 -4.09 -5.05
CA LYS A 239 -12.46 -3.13 -3.94
C LYS A 239 -11.23 -2.23 -4.08
N ALA A 240 -11.30 -1.02 -3.53
CA ALA A 240 -10.15 -0.14 -3.38
C ALA A 240 -9.99 0.30 -1.92
N VAL A 241 -8.75 0.58 -1.48
CA VAL A 241 -8.53 1.33 -0.22
C VAL A 241 -8.21 2.77 -0.58
N ILE A 242 -9.03 3.72 -0.11
CA ILE A 242 -8.78 5.15 -0.27
C ILE A 242 -8.25 5.74 1.05
N MET A 243 -7.18 6.52 1.00
CA MET A 243 -6.66 7.30 2.11
C MET A 243 -6.95 8.80 1.91
N LYS A 244 -7.46 9.51 2.93
CA LYS A 244 -7.56 10.98 2.86
C LYS A 244 -6.16 11.58 2.87
N LYS A 245 -5.87 12.38 1.84
CA LYS A 245 -4.66 13.22 1.74
C LYS A 245 -4.97 14.69 1.45
N SER A 246 -6.23 15.06 1.29
CA SER A 246 -6.65 16.46 1.11
C SER A 246 -8.05 16.68 1.68
N ARG A 247 -8.43 17.95 1.83
CA ARG A 247 -9.80 18.40 2.07
C ARG A 247 -10.46 18.73 0.74
N CYS A 248 -11.73 18.37 0.57
CA CYS A 248 -12.60 18.89 -0.47
C CYS A 248 -13.58 19.88 0.18
N PRO A 249 -13.35 21.20 0.06
CA PRO A 249 -14.10 22.18 0.85
C PRO A 249 -15.50 22.45 0.27
N PRO A 250 -16.45 23.04 1.03
CA PRO A 250 -17.86 23.14 0.65
C PRO A 250 -18.18 23.96 -0.61
N GLU A 251 -17.25 24.80 -1.07
CA GLU A 251 -17.33 25.50 -2.36
C GLU A 251 -16.96 24.62 -3.57
N SER A 252 -16.48 23.39 -3.35
CA SER A 252 -16.17 22.41 -4.39
C SER A 252 -17.40 21.53 -4.70
N ARG A 253 -17.68 21.35 -5.99
CA ARG A 253 -18.86 20.65 -6.51
C ARG A 253 -18.96 19.21 -5.98
N GLY A 254 -20.05 18.88 -5.28
CA GLY A 254 -20.29 17.59 -4.65
C GLY A 254 -19.80 17.47 -3.19
N CYS A 255 -19.03 18.45 -2.71
CA CYS A 255 -18.49 18.48 -1.34
C CYS A 255 -19.25 19.45 -0.42
N GLU A 256 -20.45 19.89 -0.83
CA GLU A 256 -21.27 20.85 -0.10
C GLU A 256 -21.62 20.34 1.31
N ALA A 257 -21.96 21.26 2.23
CA ALA A 257 -22.19 20.92 3.64
C ALA A 257 -23.26 19.80 3.82
N GLY A 258 -22.85 18.69 4.43
CA GLY A 258 -23.68 17.49 4.62
C GLY A 258 -23.45 16.38 3.59
N GLN A 259 -22.76 16.65 2.46
CA GLN A 259 -22.41 15.62 1.49
C GLN A 259 -21.28 14.73 1.98
N VAL A 260 -21.44 13.42 1.82
CA VAL A 260 -20.38 12.43 2.05
C VAL A 260 -19.71 12.14 0.71
N HIS A 261 -18.56 12.79 0.47
CA HIS A 261 -17.89 12.79 -0.84
C HIS A 261 -16.40 12.53 -0.73
N MET A 262 -15.86 11.78 -1.70
CA MET A 262 -14.43 11.50 -1.86
C MET A 262 -14.01 11.78 -3.30
N ASP A 263 -13.29 12.86 -3.52
CA ASP A 263 -12.68 13.18 -4.81
C ASP A 263 -11.35 12.42 -4.95
N ILE A 264 -11.22 11.55 -5.94
CA ILE A 264 -10.13 10.57 -6.00
C ILE A 264 -8.96 11.11 -6.84
N ALA A 265 -7.75 11.06 -6.29
CA ALA A 265 -6.56 11.50 -7.01
C ALA A 265 -6.16 10.47 -8.08
N VAL A 266 -6.46 10.77 -9.35
CA VAL A 266 -6.19 9.90 -10.50
C VAL A 266 -5.52 10.69 -11.64
N PRO A 267 -4.24 10.43 -11.96
CA PRO A 267 -3.54 11.10 -13.04
C PRO A 267 -4.27 10.93 -14.38
N GLY A 268 -4.40 12.02 -15.14
CA GLY A 268 -5.12 12.01 -16.41
C GLY A 268 -6.63 12.27 -16.31
N TYR A 269 -7.20 12.32 -15.11
CA TYR A 269 -8.66 12.47 -14.90
C TYR A 269 -9.09 13.84 -14.34
N ASP A 270 -8.23 14.85 -14.36
CA ASP A 270 -8.55 16.21 -13.94
C ASP A 270 -9.62 16.87 -14.84
N SER A 271 -10.73 17.33 -14.26
CA SER A 271 -11.77 18.05 -15.02
C SER A 271 -11.43 19.54 -15.09
N LEU A 272 -10.85 20.00 -16.21
CA LEU A 272 -10.37 21.39 -16.36
C LEU A 272 -11.46 22.47 -16.23
N ALA A 273 -12.75 22.10 -16.35
CA ALA A 273 -13.87 23.00 -16.14
C ALA A 273 -14.19 23.25 -14.65
N GLU A 274 -13.85 22.29 -13.78
CA GLU A 274 -14.10 22.32 -12.33
C GLU A 274 -12.81 22.60 -11.53
N SER A 275 -11.65 22.16 -12.05
CA SER A 275 -10.34 22.18 -11.39
C SER A 275 -9.70 23.58 -11.40
N THR A 276 -10.14 24.42 -10.47
CA THR A 276 -9.63 25.79 -10.27
C THR A 276 -8.17 25.84 -9.82
N ALA A 277 -7.67 24.75 -9.21
CA ALA A 277 -6.34 24.68 -8.58
C ALA A 277 -5.22 24.12 -9.49
N ASN A 278 -5.53 23.68 -10.72
CA ASN A 278 -4.56 22.97 -11.57
C ASN A 278 -3.29 23.80 -11.89
N VAL A 279 -2.14 23.27 -11.45
CA VAL A 279 -0.78 23.80 -11.66
C VAL A 279 0.12 22.85 -12.46
N CYS A 280 -0.44 21.81 -13.10
CA CYS A 280 0.32 20.86 -13.90
C CYS A 280 1.03 21.57 -15.08
N GLY A 281 2.36 21.46 -15.14
CA GLY A 281 3.21 22.15 -16.12
C GLY A 281 3.40 23.64 -15.85
N SER A 282 3.01 24.15 -14.68
CA SER A 282 3.23 25.54 -14.30
C SER A 282 4.68 25.76 -13.85
N GLY A 283 5.38 26.72 -14.47
CA GLY A 283 6.71 27.19 -14.03
C GLY A 283 6.74 27.90 -12.66
N LEU A 284 5.63 27.88 -11.91
CA LEU A 284 5.55 28.29 -10.51
C LEU A 284 5.78 27.12 -9.53
N ARG A 285 6.03 25.91 -10.04
CA ARG A 285 6.30 24.66 -9.30
C ARG A 285 7.59 24.02 -9.80
N ASP A 286 8.23 23.19 -8.96
CA ASP A 286 9.53 22.57 -9.24
C ASP A 286 9.45 21.52 -10.38
N ASP A 287 8.84 20.36 -10.15
CA ASP A 287 8.46 19.40 -11.20
C ASP A 287 7.09 18.78 -10.87
N THR A 288 6.14 18.94 -11.79
CA THR A 288 4.75 18.42 -11.68
C THR A 288 4.53 17.18 -12.54
N PHE A 289 5.54 16.74 -13.30
CA PHE A 289 5.61 15.54 -14.15
C PHE A 289 4.61 15.45 -15.31
N LEU A 290 3.49 16.20 -15.28
CA LEU A 290 2.46 16.31 -16.30
C LEU A 290 2.22 17.79 -16.67
N THR A 291 1.86 18.06 -17.91
CA THR A 291 1.21 19.33 -18.30
C THR A 291 -0.28 19.34 -17.97
N ARG A 292 -0.90 20.53 -17.88
CA ARG A 292 -2.35 20.72 -17.69
C ARG A 292 -3.24 19.92 -18.65
N ASN A 293 -2.79 19.68 -19.90
CA ASN A 293 -3.53 18.83 -20.84
C ASN A 293 -3.34 17.33 -20.54
N GLN A 294 -2.14 16.92 -20.10
CA GLN A 294 -1.85 15.53 -19.73
C GLN A 294 -2.51 15.11 -18.41
N SER A 295 -2.80 16.06 -17.51
CA SER A 295 -3.59 15.80 -16.30
C SER A 295 -5.07 15.52 -16.58
N SER A 296 -5.60 15.85 -17.76
CA SER A 296 -7.04 15.85 -18.05
C SER A 296 -7.47 14.96 -19.23
N VAL A 297 -6.58 14.15 -19.80
CA VAL A 297 -6.82 13.36 -21.04
C VAL A 297 -8.04 12.41 -20.99
N CYS A 298 -8.48 12.05 -19.80
CA CYS A 298 -9.66 11.25 -19.51
C CYS A 298 -10.65 11.94 -18.56
N GLY A 299 -10.43 13.21 -18.19
CA GLY A 299 -11.25 13.94 -17.20
C GLY A 299 -12.71 14.17 -17.60
N GLN A 300 -13.06 13.95 -18.87
CA GLN A 300 -14.42 14.05 -19.43
C GLN A 300 -14.80 12.82 -20.28
N TRP A 301 -14.26 11.63 -19.95
CA TRP A 301 -14.37 10.41 -20.77
C TRP A 301 -15.82 9.99 -21.13
N TRP A 302 -16.81 10.40 -20.33
CA TRP A 302 -18.23 10.13 -20.58
C TRP A 302 -18.82 10.95 -21.74
N GLU A 303 -18.29 12.14 -22.04
CA GLU A 303 -18.86 13.07 -23.03
C GLU A 303 -18.73 12.53 -24.46
N ALA A 304 -17.73 11.70 -24.72
CA ALA A 304 -17.56 10.94 -25.96
C ALA A 304 -18.58 9.78 -26.14
N LYS A 305 -19.68 9.77 -25.37
CA LYS A 305 -20.62 8.64 -25.20
C LYS A 305 -19.92 7.36 -24.70
N GLY A 306 -18.91 7.54 -23.87
CA GLY A 306 -18.13 6.45 -23.31
C GLY A 306 -18.97 5.51 -22.45
N LYS A 307 -18.83 4.20 -22.63
CA LYS A 307 -19.58 3.20 -21.83
C LYS A 307 -18.95 2.95 -20.47
N SER A 308 -17.63 3.06 -20.39
CA SER A 308 -16.86 3.01 -19.14
C SER A 308 -15.44 3.54 -19.39
N THR A 309 -14.73 3.93 -18.33
CA THR A 309 -13.31 4.30 -18.41
C THR A 309 -12.49 3.27 -19.20
N ALA A 310 -12.65 1.99 -18.88
CA ALA A 310 -11.94 0.85 -19.48
C ALA A 310 -12.10 0.70 -21.01
N GLY A 311 -13.11 1.34 -21.62
CA GLY A 311 -13.32 1.33 -23.07
C GLY A 311 -13.42 2.72 -23.69
N SER A 312 -13.03 3.78 -22.98
CA SER A 312 -13.24 5.18 -23.40
C SER A 312 -12.18 6.17 -22.91
N CYS A 313 -11.20 5.72 -22.13
CA CYS A 313 -10.00 6.44 -21.75
C CYS A 313 -8.76 5.74 -22.33
N SER A 314 -7.76 6.51 -22.77
CA SER A 314 -6.39 6.00 -22.95
C SER A 314 -5.42 6.87 -22.14
N CYS A 315 -4.58 6.19 -21.37
CA CYS A 315 -3.48 6.79 -20.62
C CYS A 315 -2.20 6.93 -21.47
N ASP A 316 -2.25 6.63 -22.77
CA ASP A 316 -1.06 6.63 -23.64
C ASP A 316 -0.43 8.02 -23.82
N LEU A 317 -1.25 9.07 -23.64
CA LEU A 317 -0.84 10.47 -23.66
C LEU A 317 -0.12 10.92 -22.38
N LEU A 318 -0.18 10.13 -21.29
CA LEU A 318 0.66 10.37 -20.12
C LEU A 318 2.11 9.95 -20.45
N PRO A 319 3.09 10.80 -20.13
CA PRO A 319 4.49 10.53 -20.39
C PRO A 319 5.01 9.38 -19.51
N ASN A 320 6.16 8.82 -19.88
CA ASN A 320 6.74 7.65 -19.22
C ASN A 320 8.28 7.70 -19.13
N ALA A 321 8.87 8.89 -19.24
CA ALA A 321 10.33 9.07 -19.27
C ALA A 321 10.98 9.04 -17.88
N THR A 322 10.40 9.72 -16.89
CA THR A 322 10.85 9.65 -15.48
C THR A 322 10.24 8.46 -14.72
N ALA A 323 10.73 8.16 -13.52
CA ALA A 323 10.18 7.08 -12.70
C ALA A 323 8.80 7.47 -12.13
N GLU A 324 8.64 8.74 -11.80
CA GLU A 324 7.44 9.43 -11.37
C GLU A 324 6.36 9.34 -12.46
N GLN A 325 6.69 9.76 -13.69
CA GLN A 325 5.80 9.67 -14.85
C GLN A 325 5.31 8.23 -15.10
N ARG A 326 6.19 7.23 -14.98
CA ARG A 326 5.79 5.81 -15.07
C ARG A 326 4.85 5.37 -13.95
N ILE A 327 4.93 5.94 -12.75
CA ILE A 327 3.94 5.68 -11.69
C ILE A 327 2.61 6.38 -12.02
N LEU A 328 2.64 7.64 -12.47
CA LEU A 328 1.43 8.39 -12.83
C LEU A 328 0.63 7.67 -13.92
N ARG A 329 1.30 7.27 -15.00
CA ARG A 329 0.70 6.53 -16.11
C ARG A 329 0.12 5.20 -15.67
N ARG A 330 0.85 4.40 -14.88
CA ARG A 330 0.34 3.13 -14.33
C ARG A 330 -0.85 3.33 -13.39
N GLY A 331 -0.89 4.46 -12.67
CA GLY A 331 -2.03 4.83 -11.83
C GLY A 331 -3.28 5.15 -12.65
N CYS A 332 -3.12 5.93 -13.72
CA CYS A 332 -4.16 6.13 -14.73
C CYS A 332 -4.65 4.79 -15.31
N GLU A 333 -3.74 3.93 -15.76
CA GLU A 333 -4.06 2.61 -16.35
C GLU A 333 -4.83 1.71 -15.36
N LEU A 334 -4.42 1.67 -14.09
CA LEU A 334 -5.06 0.86 -13.04
C LEU A 334 -6.47 1.35 -12.66
N PHE A 335 -6.68 2.67 -12.55
CA PHE A 335 -8.02 3.21 -12.31
C PHE A 335 -8.92 3.05 -13.54
N THR A 336 -8.36 3.26 -14.74
CA THR A 336 -9.05 3.02 -16.01
C THR A 336 -9.56 1.58 -16.09
N ALA A 337 -8.74 0.60 -15.71
CA ALA A 337 -9.11 -0.82 -15.65
C ALA A 337 -10.20 -1.16 -14.62
N TRP A 338 -10.46 -0.32 -13.60
CA TRP A 338 -11.61 -0.53 -12.70
C TRP A 338 -12.95 -0.38 -13.44
N GLY A 339 -12.97 0.41 -14.52
CA GLY A 339 -14.11 0.48 -15.45
C GLY A 339 -15.32 1.21 -14.87
N TRP A 340 -15.14 2.41 -14.31
CA TRP A 340 -16.27 3.26 -13.89
C TRP A 340 -17.20 3.56 -15.08
N THR A 341 -18.51 3.54 -14.84
CA THR A 341 -19.58 3.72 -15.84
C THR A 341 -20.27 5.10 -15.79
N THR A 342 -19.84 5.95 -14.85
CA THR A 342 -20.18 7.37 -14.74
C THR A 342 -18.99 8.11 -14.11
N GLY A 343 -18.84 9.41 -14.37
CA GLY A 343 -17.86 10.26 -13.69
C GLY A 343 -18.21 10.55 -12.22
N THR A 344 -19.47 10.36 -11.83
CA THR A 344 -19.99 10.66 -10.47
C THR A 344 -20.72 9.45 -9.84
N PRO A 345 -20.03 8.31 -9.62
CA PRO A 345 -20.66 7.13 -9.03
C PRO A 345 -21.01 7.34 -7.55
N LYS A 346 -22.02 6.62 -7.09
CA LYS A 346 -22.27 6.38 -5.67
C LYS A 346 -21.56 5.09 -5.28
N LEU A 347 -20.44 5.22 -4.59
CA LEU A 347 -19.68 4.12 -4.04
C LEU A 347 -20.35 3.57 -2.77
N GLU A 348 -20.01 2.34 -2.44
CA GLU A 348 -20.24 1.75 -1.12
C GLU A 348 -18.93 1.72 -0.34
N TYR A 349 -18.96 2.05 0.95
CA TYR A 349 -17.74 2.20 1.76
C TYR A 349 -17.88 1.77 3.23
N TYR A 350 -16.74 1.55 3.90
CA TYR A 350 -16.63 1.56 5.36
C TYR A 350 -15.20 1.90 5.83
N PRO A 351 -14.99 2.47 7.04
CA PRO A 351 -13.65 2.78 7.56
C PRO A 351 -12.80 1.53 7.82
N VAL A 352 -11.49 1.61 7.57
CA VAL A 352 -10.52 0.53 7.84
C VAL A 352 -9.18 1.04 8.36
N LYS A 353 -8.48 0.24 9.18
CA LYS A 353 -7.04 0.44 9.44
C LYS A 353 -6.30 0.37 8.10
N CYS A 354 -5.54 1.40 7.72
CA CYS A 354 -4.78 1.39 6.48
C CYS A 354 -3.85 0.16 6.33
N PRO A 355 -3.57 -0.31 5.10
CA PRO A 355 -2.51 -1.29 4.84
C PRO A 355 -1.14 -0.73 5.24
N ARG A 356 -0.36 -1.48 6.03
CA ARG A 356 0.94 -1.02 6.57
C ARG A 356 1.91 -0.61 5.46
N ALA A 357 1.92 -1.34 4.35
CA ALA A 357 2.71 -1.01 3.17
C ALA A 357 2.20 0.26 2.45
N PHE A 358 0.89 0.51 2.42
CA PHE A 358 0.32 1.73 1.84
C PHE A 358 0.66 2.97 2.70
N SER A 359 0.44 2.90 4.02
CA SER A 359 0.86 3.98 4.94
C SER A 359 2.36 4.25 4.86
N LYS A 360 3.20 3.20 4.80
CA LYS A 360 4.65 3.35 4.60
C LYS A 360 5.00 3.97 3.25
N LEU A 361 4.26 3.68 2.19
CA LEU A 361 4.47 4.27 0.86
C LEU A 361 4.14 5.77 0.88
N VAL A 362 2.98 6.14 1.44
CA VAL A 362 2.51 7.53 1.52
C VAL A 362 3.40 8.35 2.44
N SER A 363 3.78 7.83 3.62
CA SER A 363 4.60 8.53 4.61
C SER A 363 6.06 8.77 4.21
N HIS A 364 6.53 8.20 3.09
CA HIS A 364 7.86 8.42 2.53
C HIS A 364 7.85 9.14 1.18
N ALA A 365 6.66 9.50 0.66
CA ALA A 365 6.51 10.18 -0.63
C ALA A 365 6.58 11.71 -0.53
N PHE A 366 6.37 12.26 0.67
CA PHE A 366 6.46 13.69 0.96
C PHE A 366 7.19 13.91 2.29
N SER A 367 7.82 15.07 2.44
CA SER A 367 8.72 15.41 3.55
C SER A 367 8.77 16.92 3.78
N SER A 368 9.51 17.38 4.79
CA SER A 368 9.78 18.82 4.99
C SER A 368 10.46 19.51 3.81
N SER A 369 11.15 18.74 2.95
CA SER A 369 11.74 19.24 1.69
C SER A 369 10.80 19.18 0.48
N GLY A 370 9.54 18.74 0.65
CA GLY A 370 8.60 18.48 -0.43
C GLY A 370 8.53 17.01 -0.86
N VAL A 371 8.12 16.77 -2.11
CA VAL A 371 8.02 15.44 -2.72
C VAL A 371 9.38 14.73 -2.66
N ALA A 372 9.39 13.49 -2.16
CA ALA A 372 10.58 12.65 -2.13
C ALA A 372 10.83 12.01 -3.52
N PRO A 373 12.08 11.93 -3.99
CA PRO A 373 12.39 11.33 -5.29
C PRO A 373 12.05 9.84 -5.30
N VAL A 374 11.55 9.32 -6.44
CA VAL A 374 11.29 7.89 -6.58
C VAL A 374 12.63 7.16 -6.66
N LYS A 375 12.97 6.43 -5.60
CA LYS A 375 14.12 5.52 -5.59
C LYS A 375 13.92 4.48 -6.71
N GLY A 376 14.71 4.62 -7.76
CA GLY A 376 14.71 3.69 -8.89
C GLY A 376 15.08 2.27 -8.48
N PRO A 377 14.89 1.28 -9.37
CA PRO A 377 15.35 -0.08 -9.12
C PRO A 377 16.85 -0.06 -8.81
N ASN A 378 17.27 -0.80 -7.78
CA ASN A 378 18.68 -0.92 -7.42
C ASN A 378 19.40 -1.76 -8.49
N LEU A 379 19.78 -1.14 -9.59
CA LEU A 379 20.45 -1.76 -10.74
C LEU A 379 21.74 -2.46 -10.32
N ILE A 380 22.50 -1.91 -9.36
CA ILE A 380 23.69 -2.55 -8.80
C ILE A 380 23.30 -3.87 -8.12
N GLY A 381 22.26 -3.87 -7.27
CA GLY A 381 21.73 -5.08 -6.64
C GLY A 381 21.21 -6.12 -7.64
N ILE A 382 20.52 -5.67 -8.70
CA ILE A 382 20.01 -6.55 -9.77
C ILE A 382 21.17 -7.18 -10.55
N LEU A 383 22.19 -6.40 -10.92
CA LEU A 383 23.39 -6.89 -11.60
C LEU A 383 24.18 -7.86 -10.71
N VAL A 384 24.34 -7.59 -9.42
CA VAL A 384 24.98 -8.50 -8.46
C VAL A 384 24.23 -9.83 -8.39
N VAL A 385 22.89 -9.82 -8.27
CA VAL A 385 22.09 -11.05 -8.24
C VAL A 385 22.18 -11.82 -9.57
N ALA A 386 22.16 -11.12 -10.72
CA ALA A 386 22.33 -11.74 -12.03
C ALA A 386 23.71 -12.40 -12.20
N CYS A 387 24.79 -11.72 -11.79
CA CYS A 387 26.14 -12.27 -11.80
C CYS A 387 26.27 -13.49 -10.88
N VAL A 388 25.72 -13.45 -9.67
CA VAL A 388 25.69 -14.59 -8.74
C VAL A 388 24.93 -15.78 -9.34
N ALA A 389 23.77 -15.54 -9.99
CA ALA A 389 23.01 -16.59 -10.67
C ALA A 389 23.81 -17.23 -11.82
N LEU A 390 24.49 -16.43 -12.64
CA LEU A 390 25.35 -16.93 -13.74
C LEU A 390 26.53 -17.77 -13.23
N VAL A 391 27.16 -17.35 -12.12
CA VAL A 391 28.23 -18.14 -11.46
C VAL A 391 27.68 -19.47 -10.94
N ILE A 392 26.53 -19.47 -10.27
CA ILE A 392 25.88 -20.70 -9.77
C ILE A 392 25.53 -21.65 -10.93
N CYS A 393 24.91 -21.14 -11.99
CA CYS A 393 24.60 -21.94 -13.19
C CYS A 393 25.86 -22.54 -13.84
N SER A 394 26.96 -21.79 -13.88
CA SER A 394 28.24 -22.25 -14.41
C SER A 394 28.82 -23.39 -13.56
N ILE A 395 28.81 -23.25 -12.23
CA ILE A 395 29.26 -24.28 -11.28
C ILE A 395 28.41 -25.56 -11.42
N VAL A 396 27.09 -25.44 -11.49
CA VAL A 396 26.17 -26.59 -11.68
C VAL A 396 26.42 -27.26 -13.04
N GLY A 397 26.69 -26.49 -14.10
CA GLY A 397 27.09 -27.01 -15.41
C GLY A 397 28.37 -27.86 -15.34
N VAL A 398 29.42 -27.34 -14.70
CA VAL A 398 30.69 -28.06 -14.50
C VAL A 398 30.50 -29.33 -13.66
N ILE A 399 29.72 -29.27 -12.57
CA ILE A 399 29.42 -30.44 -11.73
C ILE A 399 28.71 -31.52 -12.55
N ASN A 400 27.67 -31.15 -13.31
CA ASN A 400 26.94 -32.09 -14.17
C ASN A 400 27.82 -32.69 -15.27
N TRP A 401 28.72 -31.90 -15.86
CA TRP A 401 29.68 -32.38 -16.87
C TRP A 401 30.70 -33.37 -16.26
N CYS A 402 31.25 -33.06 -15.08
CA CYS A 402 32.13 -33.96 -14.34
C CYS A 402 31.44 -35.27 -13.94
N LEU A 403 30.17 -35.21 -13.51
CA LEU A 403 29.34 -36.40 -13.24
C LEU A 403 29.09 -37.21 -14.51
N HIS A 404 28.84 -36.55 -15.64
CA HIS A 404 28.65 -37.21 -16.95
C HIS A 404 29.92 -37.96 -17.40
N ILE A 405 31.10 -37.33 -17.30
CA ILE A 405 32.39 -37.97 -17.60
C ILE A 405 32.61 -39.18 -16.68
N LYS A 406 32.40 -39.04 -15.37
CA LYS A 406 32.53 -40.15 -14.41
C LYS A 406 31.56 -41.30 -14.69
N ARG A 407 30.33 -41.01 -15.14
CA ARG A 407 29.36 -42.02 -15.57
C ARG A 407 29.84 -42.78 -16.81
N ASN A 408 30.33 -42.07 -17.82
CA ASN A 408 30.73 -42.68 -19.08
C ASN A 408 31.99 -43.56 -18.92
N ARG A 409 33.00 -43.10 -18.16
CA ARG A 409 34.17 -43.93 -17.80
C ARG A 409 33.78 -45.25 -17.11
N LYS A 410 32.83 -45.21 -16.17
CA LYS A 410 32.30 -46.44 -15.52
C LYS A 410 31.60 -47.38 -16.51
N ILE A 411 30.91 -46.85 -17.53
CA ILE A 411 30.27 -47.65 -18.58
C ILE A 411 31.33 -48.33 -19.46
N GLU A 412 32.38 -47.61 -19.83
CA GLU A 412 33.52 -48.13 -20.61
C GLU A 412 34.30 -49.20 -19.85
N GLU A 413 34.59 -48.97 -18.57
CA GLU A 413 35.23 -49.93 -17.67
C GLU A 413 34.38 -51.20 -17.52
N ALA A 414 33.07 -51.06 -17.32
CA ALA A 414 32.14 -52.19 -17.28
C ALA A 414 32.09 -52.96 -18.61
N ALA A 415 32.15 -52.27 -19.75
CA ALA A 415 32.21 -52.89 -21.08
C ALA A 415 33.55 -53.63 -21.31
N ARG A 416 34.68 -53.05 -20.90
CA ARG A 416 36.01 -53.68 -20.92
C ARG A 416 36.02 -54.95 -20.06
N MET A 417 35.46 -54.90 -18.86
CA MET A 417 35.34 -56.05 -17.96
C MET A 417 34.41 -57.15 -18.52
N LYS A 418 33.31 -56.80 -19.18
CA LYS A 418 32.47 -57.77 -19.92
C LYS A 418 33.24 -58.44 -21.06
N ARG A 419 33.99 -57.68 -21.87
CA ARG A 419 34.85 -58.21 -22.95
C ARG A 419 35.93 -59.16 -22.41
N LEU A 420 36.59 -58.81 -21.30
CA LEU A 420 37.59 -59.67 -20.65
C LEU A 420 36.99 -60.97 -20.08
N LYS A 421 35.82 -60.89 -19.41
CA LYS A 421 35.09 -62.08 -18.95
C LYS A 421 34.70 -63.00 -20.12
N SER A 422 34.22 -62.44 -21.23
CA SER A 422 33.90 -63.20 -22.45
C SER A 422 35.13 -63.91 -23.03
N LYS A 423 36.25 -63.21 -23.23
CA LYS A 423 37.52 -63.83 -23.69
C LYS A 423 37.97 -64.96 -22.77
N ARG A 424 37.93 -64.76 -21.44
CA ARG A 424 38.32 -65.76 -20.44
C ARG A 424 37.42 -67.00 -20.47
N ASN A 425 36.11 -66.81 -20.66
CA ASN A 425 35.18 -67.93 -20.79
C ASN A 425 35.42 -68.72 -22.10
N LYS A 426 35.66 -68.03 -23.23
CA LYS A 426 36.02 -68.70 -24.49
C LYS A 426 37.33 -69.51 -24.36
N TRP A 427 38.34 -68.97 -23.68
CA TRP A 427 39.59 -69.70 -23.39
C TRP A 427 39.36 -70.95 -22.52
N LYS A 428 38.56 -70.84 -21.45
CA LYS A 428 38.18 -72.00 -20.63
C LYS A 428 37.46 -73.08 -21.43
N ASN A 429 36.52 -72.71 -22.30
CA ASN A 429 35.79 -73.67 -23.13
C ASN A 429 36.72 -74.35 -24.16
N ASN A 430 37.62 -73.61 -24.82
CA ASN A 430 38.64 -74.20 -25.69
C ASN A 430 39.54 -75.19 -24.93
N LYS A 431 40.01 -74.84 -23.71
CA LYS A 431 40.83 -75.75 -22.89
C LYS A 431 40.08 -77.03 -22.46
N HIS A 432 38.74 -77.04 -22.49
CA HIS A 432 37.92 -78.25 -22.29
C HIS A 432 37.72 -79.08 -23.57
N LEU A 433 37.95 -78.51 -24.75
CA LEU A 433 37.80 -79.17 -26.06
C LEU A 433 39.12 -79.68 -26.64
N SER A 434 40.26 -79.15 -26.19
CA SER A 434 41.61 -79.63 -26.54
C SER A 434 42.39 -80.00 -25.28
N GLY A 435 42.22 -81.22 -24.79
CA GLY A 435 42.81 -81.66 -23.52
C GLY A 435 42.71 -83.15 -23.16
N SER A 436 42.53 -84.04 -24.15
CA SER A 436 42.53 -85.49 -23.94
C SER A 436 43.77 -86.12 -24.58
N SER A 437 44.94 -85.84 -24.01
CA SER A 437 46.19 -86.62 -24.20
C SER A 437 47.29 -86.16 -23.23
N SER A 438 47.77 -87.12 -22.44
CA SER A 438 49.17 -87.32 -21.99
C SER A 438 50.18 -86.15 -21.95
N ASP A 439 50.56 -85.81 -20.73
CA ASP A 439 51.94 -85.98 -20.18
C ASP A 439 52.92 -84.79 -20.05
N SER A 440 53.68 -84.83 -18.93
CA SER A 440 54.94 -84.14 -18.60
C SER A 440 54.98 -82.60 -18.46
N GLY A 441 55.95 -82.08 -17.68
CA GLY A 441 56.41 -80.68 -17.78
C GLY A 441 56.24 -79.74 -16.57
N ALA A 442 56.99 -80.03 -15.50
CA ALA A 442 57.64 -79.13 -14.51
C ALA A 442 57.35 -77.59 -14.42
N THR A 443 57.42 -77.07 -13.18
CA THR A 443 58.07 -75.79 -12.71
C THR A 443 57.82 -74.44 -13.42
N ASP A 444 57.76 -73.28 -12.74
CA ASP A 444 57.55 -72.88 -11.33
C ASP A 444 57.43 -71.32 -11.30
N VAL A 445 57.28 -70.73 -10.09
CA VAL A 445 57.72 -69.36 -9.72
C VAL A 445 56.98 -68.11 -10.27
N GLN A 446 57.01 -67.09 -9.39
CA GLN A 446 56.52 -65.69 -9.47
C GLN A 446 57.17 -64.86 -10.63
N SER A 447 57.00 -63.54 -10.83
CA SER A 447 56.42 -62.39 -10.09
C SER A 447 56.06 -61.27 -11.11
N VAL A 448 55.31 -60.18 -10.88
CA VAL A 448 54.62 -59.55 -9.73
C VAL A 448 55.51 -58.79 -8.71
N PRO A 449 55.47 -57.43 -8.61
CA PRO A 449 54.90 -56.40 -9.49
C PRO A 449 56.03 -55.69 -10.30
N SER A 450 56.28 -54.38 -10.43
CA SER A 450 56.05 -53.14 -9.63
C SER A 450 55.77 -51.94 -10.59
N THR A 451 55.04 -50.88 -10.23
CA THR A 451 55.49 -49.60 -9.60
C THR A 451 56.67 -48.89 -10.32
N ASP A 452 56.85 -47.57 -10.27
CA ASP A 452 56.35 -46.56 -9.30
C ASP A 452 56.24 -45.15 -9.90
N SER A 453 55.82 -44.17 -9.07
CA SER A 453 56.11 -42.73 -9.17
C SER A 453 55.52 -41.90 -10.34
N ASP A 454 55.41 -40.57 -10.26
CA ASP A 454 54.94 -39.60 -9.24
C ASP A 454 55.22 -38.20 -9.83
N THR A 455 54.59 -37.14 -9.31
CA THR A 455 54.86 -35.70 -9.61
C THR A 455 54.63 -35.24 -11.07
N ASP A 456 53.98 -34.11 -11.37
CA ASP A 456 53.24 -33.11 -10.56
C ASP A 456 51.87 -32.80 -11.20
#